data_AF-X1AUP6-F1
#
_entry.id   AF-X1AUP6-F1
#
_cell.length_a   1.000
_cell.length_b   1.000
_cell.length_c   1.000
_cell.angle_alpha   90.00
_cell.angle_beta   90.00
_cell.angle_gamma   90.00
#
_symmetry.space_group_name_H-M   'P 1'
#
loop_
_entity.id
_entity.type
_entity.pdbx_description
1 polymer ?
#
loop_
_entity_poly.entity_id
_entity_poly.type
_entity_poly.pdbx_seq_one_letter_code
_entity_poly.pdbx_strand_id
1 'polypeptide(L)'
;MDIFKQEPKFNWVCPFCNHSATITYETFFRDYLLLERDNIHGKLILIAVFIICPNEKCRKYKFSVGLFKAQYNTSNREYIKGQYINDWNLIPQSEAKPLPDYIPKAIIDDYKETCLIKDLSP
;
A
#
# COMPACT_ATOMS: atom_id res chain seq x y z
N MET A 1 -5.18 -2.06 8.34
CA MET A 1 -5.82 -0.75 8.06
C MET A 1 -5.99 -0.65 6.55
N ASP A 2 -7.22 -0.54 6.04
CA ASP A 2 -7.52 -0.56 4.58
C ASP A 2 -7.15 0.79 3.95
N ILE A 3 -5.96 0.87 3.36
CA ILE A 3 -5.44 2.09 2.73
C ILE A 3 -6.15 2.45 1.42
N PHE A 4 -6.93 1.53 0.85
CA PHE A 4 -7.63 1.72 -0.44
C PHE A 4 -9.01 2.37 -0.27
N LYS A 5 -9.43 2.61 0.98
CA LYS A 5 -10.69 3.32 1.34
C LYS A 5 -10.48 4.68 1.98
N GLN A 6 -9.25 5.04 2.32
CA GLN A 6 -8.99 6.25 3.10
C GLN A 6 -9.03 7.51 2.25
N GLU A 7 -9.62 8.55 2.82
CA GLU A 7 -9.38 9.92 2.39
C GLU A 7 -8.13 10.45 3.09
N PRO A 8 -7.34 11.34 2.46
CA PRO A 8 -6.24 12.02 3.13
C PRO A 8 -6.74 12.77 4.39
N LYS A 9 -5.87 12.85 5.42
CA LYS A 9 -6.11 13.19 6.84
C LYS A 9 -6.27 11.98 7.78
N PHE A 10 -5.28 11.08 7.75
CA PHE A 10 -5.21 9.94 8.68
C PHE A 10 -3.85 9.83 9.36
N ASN A 11 -3.82 9.22 10.55
CA ASN A 11 -2.60 8.94 11.28
C ASN A 11 -1.87 7.74 10.65
N TRP A 12 -0.56 7.88 10.47
CA TRP A 12 0.28 6.87 9.83
C TRP A 12 1.66 6.84 10.47
N VAL A 13 2.24 5.64 10.54
CA VAL A 13 3.62 5.45 11.01
C VAL A 13 4.47 5.03 9.81
N CYS A 14 5.56 5.75 9.58
CA CYS A 14 6.45 5.47 8.47
C CYS A 14 7.17 4.13 8.67
N PRO A 15 7.07 3.17 7.72
CA PRO A 15 7.73 1.87 7.85
C PRO A 15 9.26 1.96 7.72
N PHE A 16 9.80 3.11 7.29
CA PHE A 16 11.24 3.28 7.08
C PHE A 16 11.97 3.97 8.22
N CYS A 17 11.31 4.90 8.92
CA CYS A 17 11.95 5.68 10.00
C CYS A 17 11.13 5.69 11.30
N ASN A 18 10.00 4.96 11.32
CA ASN A 18 9.08 4.86 12.46
C ASN A 18 8.53 6.21 12.96
N HIS A 19 8.61 7.25 12.14
CA HIS A 19 8.04 8.56 12.43
C HIS A 19 6.51 8.52 12.29
N SER A 20 5.80 8.90 13.34
CA SER A 20 4.35 9.10 13.33
C SER A 20 4.03 10.45 12.70
N ALA A 21 3.15 10.45 11.69
CA ALA A 21 2.71 11.65 11.01
C ALA A 21 1.25 11.56 10.58
N THR A 22 0.64 12.71 10.28
CA THR A 22 -0.66 12.79 9.63
C THR A 22 -0.45 12.90 8.13
N ILE A 23 -1.02 11.96 7.38
CA ILE A 23 -0.96 11.97 5.91
C ILE A 23 -1.98 12.96 5.37
N THR A 24 -1.52 13.79 4.44
CA THR A 24 -2.29 14.86 3.80
C THR A 24 -2.38 14.62 2.29
N TYR A 25 -3.16 15.44 1.58
CA TYR A 25 -3.26 15.38 0.12
C TYR A 25 -1.91 15.59 -0.58
N GLU A 26 -0.95 16.28 0.04
CA GLU A 26 0.38 16.53 -0.53
C GLU A 26 1.31 15.30 -0.42
N THR A 27 1.01 14.40 0.51
CA THR A 27 1.84 13.22 0.82
C THR A 27 1.14 11.92 0.49
N PHE A 28 -0.05 12.00 -0.09
CA PHE A 28 -0.88 10.88 -0.49
C PHE A 28 -1.25 11.00 -1.96
N PHE A 29 -0.94 9.97 -2.73
CA PHE A 29 -1.36 9.86 -4.11
C PHE A 29 -2.10 8.54 -4.29
N ARG A 30 -3.28 8.61 -4.92
CA ARG A 30 -4.08 7.44 -5.28
C ARG A 30 -4.52 7.59 -6.72
N ASP A 31 -4.39 6.52 -7.47
CA ASP A 31 -4.92 6.41 -8.82
C ASP A 31 -5.54 5.03 -9.04
N TYR A 32 -6.38 4.91 -10.07
CA TYR A 32 -7.03 3.66 -10.43
C TYR A 32 -6.91 3.36 -11.92
N LEU A 33 -6.74 2.08 -12.23
CA LEU A 33 -6.73 1.53 -13.58
C LEU A 33 -7.89 0.55 -13.73
N LEU A 34 -8.73 0.77 -14.73
CA LEU A 34 -9.82 -0.13 -15.08
C LEU A 34 -9.38 -1.09 -16.19
N LEU A 35 -9.41 -2.40 -15.91
CA LEU A 35 -9.30 -3.44 -16.92
C LEU A 35 -10.69 -3.70 -17.51
N GLU A 36 -10.96 -3.07 -18.65
CA GLU A 36 -12.24 -3.22 -19.35
C GLU A 36 -12.28 -4.39 -20.34
N ARG A 37 -11.11 -4.97 -20.66
CA ARG A 37 -10.99 -6.03 -21.66
C ARG A 37 -11.62 -7.32 -21.15
N ASP A 38 -12.36 -7.99 -22.04
CA ASP A 38 -13.00 -9.26 -21.73
C ASP A 38 -11.96 -10.31 -21.34
N ASN A 39 -12.22 -10.97 -20.23
CA ASN A 39 -11.41 -12.05 -19.68
C ASN A 39 -12.27 -12.88 -18.72
N ILE A 40 -11.79 -14.08 -18.35
CA ILE A 40 -12.54 -15.01 -17.49
C ILE A 40 -12.85 -14.46 -16.09
N HIS A 41 -12.12 -13.43 -15.64
CA HIS A 41 -12.32 -12.77 -14.35
C HIS A 41 -13.24 -11.55 -14.44
N GLY A 42 -13.73 -11.20 -15.62
CA GLY A 42 -14.55 -10.00 -15.85
C GLY A 42 -13.76 -8.70 -15.70
N LYS A 43 -14.47 -7.58 -15.54
CA LYS A 43 -13.84 -6.26 -15.39
C LYS A 43 -13.23 -6.08 -14.01
N LEU A 44 -12.02 -5.54 -13.97
CA LEU A 44 -11.25 -5.37 -12.72
C LEU A 44 -10.83 -3.91 -12.55
N ILE A 45 -10.69 -3.47 -11.30
CA ILE A 45 -10.09 -2.18 -10.95
C ILE A 45 -8.84 -2.44 -10.11
N LEU A 46 -7.74 -1.91 -10.58
CA LEU A 46 -6.49 -1.80 -9.83
C LEU A 46 -6.45 -0.43 -9.17
N ILE A 47 -6.05 -0.35 -7.90
CA ILE A 47 -5.87 0.92 -7.19
C ILE A 47 -4.43 0.98 -6.72
N ALA A 48 -3.69 1.98 -7.21
CA ALA A 48 -2.33 2.28 -6.81
C ALA A 48 -2.35 3.37 -5.73
N VAL A 49 -1.63 3.16 -4.63
CA VAL A 49 -1.52 4.12 -3.52
C VAL A 49 -0.05 4.35 -3.19
N PHE A 50 0.37 5.61 -3.26
CA PHE A 50 1.66 6.08 -2.76
C PHE A 50 1.46 6.93 -1.52
N ILE A 51 2.30 6.71 -0.50
CA ILE A 51 2.38 7.55 0.70
C ILE A 51 3.82 7.98 0.86
N ILE A 52 4.09 9.28 0.78
CA ILE A 52 5.42 9.86 0.96
C ILE A 52 5.59 10.24 2.42
N CYS A 53 6.68 9.82 3.07
CA CYS A 53 6.95 10.18 4.45
C CYS A 53 7.12 11.72 4.59
N PRO A 54 6.33 12.40 5.45
CA PRO A 54 6.44 13.85 5.64
C PRO A 54 7.75 14.30 6.29
N ASN A 55 8.47 13.41 6.96
CA ASN A 55 9.78 13.70 7.53
C ASN A 55 10.78 14.04 6.41
N GLU A 56 11.28 15.28 6.40
CA GLU A 56 12.20 15.82 5.40
C GLU A 56 13.50 15.01 5.26
N LYS A 57 13.99 14.41 6.36
CA LYS A 57 15.18 13.55 6.31
C LYS A 57 14.88 12.18 5.69
N CYS A 58 13.64 11.71 5.80
CA CYS A 58 13.26 10.39 5.32
C CYS A 58 12.79 10.42 3.87
N ARG A 59 11.68 11.14 3.58
CA ARG A 59 11.05 11.31 2.24
C ARG A 59 10.84 10.03 1.40
N LYS A 60 11.12 8.85 1.94
CA LYS A 60 10.83 7.55 1.32
C LYS A 60 9.33 7.38 1.16
N TYR A 61 8.93 6.69 0.10
CA TYR A 61 7.54 6.41 -0.18
C TYR A 61 7.20 4.94 0.11
N LYS A 62 6.01 4.72 0.64
CA LYS A 62 5.34 3.42 0.63
C LYS A 62 4.53 3.31 -0.67
N PHE A 63 4.58 2.17 -1.34
CA PHE A 63 3.79 1.88 -2.53
C PHE A 63 3.01 0.58 -2.32
N SER A 64 1.69 0.67 -2.49
CA SER A 64 0.79 -0.46 -2.36
C SER A 64 -0.22 -0.47 -3.50
N VAL A 65 -0.66 -1.66 -3.88
CA VAL A 65 -1.62 -1.87 -4.96
C VAL A 65 -2.71 -2.82 -4.48
N GLY A 66 -3.97 -2.48 -4.76
CA GLY A 66 -5.13 -3.33 -4.47
C GLY A 66 -5.87 -3.67 -5.75
N LEU A 67 -6.34 -4.91 -5.88
CA LEU A 67 -7.14 -5.41 -6.99
C LEU A 67 -8.55 -5.72 -6.53
N PHE A 68 -9.53 -5.23 -7.30
CA PHE A 68 -10.95 -5.33 -7.00
C PHE A 68 -11.71 -5.75 -8.25
N LYS A 69 -12.87 -6.37 -8.08
CA LYS A 69 -13.88 -6.45 -9.13
C LYS A 69 -14.38 -5.05 -9.45
N ALA A 70 -14.61 -4.77 -10.72
CA ALA A 70 -15.30 -3.56 -11.13
C ALA A 70 -16.81 -3.74 -10.94
N GLN A 71 -17.48 -2.77 -10.32
CA GLN A 71 -18.92 -2.73 -10.19
C GLN A 71 -19.47 -1.57 -11.02
N TYR A 72 -20.44 -1.83 -11.88
CA TYR A 72 -21.07 -0.75 -12.66
C TYR A 72 -22.03 0.04 -11.77
N ASN A 73 -21.77 1.35 -11.62
CA ASN A 73 -22.64 2.27 -10.92
C ASN A 73 -23.58 2.95 -11.93
N THR A 74 -24.87 2.65 -11.84
CA THR A 74 -25.89 3.18 -12.76
C THR A 74 -26.12 4.68 -12.59
N SER A 75 -25.92 5.23 -11.40
CA SER A 75 -26.14 6.66 -11.11
C SER A 75 -25.11 7.54 -11.82
N ASN A 76 -23.84 7.13 -11.79
CA ASN A 76 -22.73 7.88 -12.38
C ASN A 76 -22.32 7.36 -13.77
N ARG A 77 -22.93 6.25 -14.24
CA ARG A 77 -22.61 5.56 -15.50
C ARG A 77 -21.13 5.20 -15.63
N GLU A 78 -20.51 4.78 -14.53
CA GLU A 78 -19.08 4.49 -14.44
C GLU A 78 -18.83 3.16 -13.72
N TYR A 79 -17.68 2.55 -13.97
CA TYR A 79 -17.22 1.42 -13.17
C TYR A 79 -16.52 1.93 -11.91
N ILE A 80 -17.01 1.51 -10.75
CA ILE A 80 -16.45 1.84 -9.44
C ILE A 80 -15.83 0.61 -8.78
N LYS A 81 -15.02 0.85 -7.74
CA LYS A 81 -14.43 -0.21 -6.91
C LYS A 81 -15.54 -1.08 -6.30
N GLY A 82 -15.55 -2.36 -6.65
CA GLY A 82 -16.43 -3.38 -6.10
C GLY A 82 -15.73 -4.29 -5.09
N GLN A 83 -15.99 -5.60 -5.21
CA GLN A 83 -15.47 -6.62 -4.28
C GLN A 83 -13.94 -6.70 -4.30
N TYR A 84 -13.34 -6.77 -3.12
CA TYR A 84 -11.91 -7.02 -2.93
C TYR A 84 -11.48 -8.38 -3.49
N ILE A 85 -10.35 -8.42 -4.19
CA ILE A 85 -9.72 -9.66 -4.68
C ILE A 85 -8.42 -9.89 -3.94
N ASN A 86 -7.49 -8.94 -4.01
CA ASN A 86 -6.19 -9.04 -3.36
C ASN A 86 -5.53 -7.67 -3.18
N ASP A 87 -4.49 -7.59 -2.36
CA ASP A 87 -3.58 -6.45 -2.28
C ASP A 87 -2.12 -6.86 -2.12
N TRP A 88 -1.23 -5.92 -2.44
CA TRP A 88 0.22 -6.08 -2.34
C TRP A 88 0.85 -4.80 -1.81
N ASN A 89 1.71 -4.94 -0.81
CA ASN A 89 2.68 -3.90 -0.45
C ASN A 89 3.92 -4.11 -1.31
N LEU A 90 4.09 -3.26 -2.32
CA LEU A 90 5.22 -3.36 -3.24
C LEU A 90 6.48 -2.73 -2.63
N ILE A 91 6.32 -1.63 -1.88
CA ILE A 91 7.42 -0.95 -1.20
C ILE A 91 6.95 -0.43 0.18
N PRO A 92 7.66 -0.71 1.29
CA PRO A 92 8.58 -1.83 1.40
C PRO A 92 7.82 -3.15 1.25
N GLN A 93 8.49 -4.19 0.76
CA GLN A 93 7.90 -5.53 0.63
C GLN A 93 7.68 -6.22 1.98
N SER A 94 8.37 -5.76 3.03
CA SER A 94 8.29 -6.29 4.39
C SER A 94 7.69 -5.28 5.35
N GLU A 95 6.91 -5.74 6.32
CA GLU A 95 6.51 -4.95 7.48
C GLU A 95 7.57 -4.92 8.60
N ALA A 96 8.80 -5.38 8.33
CA ALA A 96 9.92 -5.28 9.27
C ALA A 96 10.09 -3.86 9.79
N LYS A 97 10.11 -3.72 11.12
CA LYS A 97 10.33 -2.43 11.77
C LYS A 97 11.78 -1.97 11.56
N PRO A 98 12.03 -0.65 11.43
CA PRO A 98 13.38 -0.12 11.46
C PRO A 98 14.07 -0.51 12.77
N LEU A 99 15.20 -1.20 12.64
CA LEU A 99 16.06 -1.57 13.76
C LEU A 99 17.16 -0.52 13.94
N PRO A 100 17.63 -0.25 15.18
CA PRO A 100 18.72 0.67 15.43
C PRO A 100 20.03 0.26 14.76
N ASP A 101 20.85 1.24 14.37
CA ASP A 101 22.10 1.02 13.62
C ASP A 101 23.19 0.28 14.42
N TYR A 102 23.05 0.18 15.74
CA TYR A 102 23.97 -0.58 16.59
C TYR A 102 23.72 -2.11 16.52
N ILE A 103 22.62 -2.55 15.91
CA ILE A 103 22.32 -3.97 15.73
C ILE A 103 23.16 -4.50 14.57
N PRO A 104 23.86 -5.64 14.72
CA PRO A 104 24.64 -6.24 13.64
C PRO A 104 23.82 -6.45 12.37
N LYS A 105 24.40 -6.11 11.22
CA LYS A 105 23.75 -6.21 9.91
C LYS A 105 23.16 -7.60 9.65
N ALA A 106 23.85 -8.67 10.03
CA ALA A 106 23.35 -10.04 9.87
C ALA A 106 21.99 -10.26 10.58
N ILE A 107 21.82 -9.75 11.80
CA ILE A 107 20.56 -9.85 12.55
C ILE A 107 19.46 -9.01 11.88
N ILE A 108 19.82 -7.82 11.37
CA ILE A 108 18.87 -6.97 10.65
C ILE A 108 18.38 -7.64 9.37
N ASP A 109 19.28 -8.28 8.62
CA ASP A 109 18.96 -8.93 7.36
C ASP A 109 18.12 -10.20 7.60
N ASP A 110 18.49 -11.04 8.57
CA ASP A 110 17.69 -12.22 8.97
C ASP A 110 16.30 -11.81 9.47
N TYR A 111 16.19 -10.72 10.25
CA TYR A 111 14.90 -10.20 10.71
C TYR A 111 14.02 -9.75 9.55
N LYS A 112 14.58 -9.01 8.58
CA LYS A 112 13.86 -8.58 7.38
C LYS A 112 13.38 -9.77 6.55
N GLU A 113 14.25 -10.76 6.34
CA GLU A 113 13.92 -11.98 5.59
C GLU A 113 12.81 -12.78 6.30
N THR A 114 12.90 -12.92 7.62
CA THR A 114 11.87 -13.59 8.42
C THR A 114 10.52 -12.87 8.33
N CYS A 115 10.51 -11.53 8.39
CA CYS A 115 9.28 -10.75 8.22
C CYS A 115 8.70 -10.92 6.80
N LEU A 116 9.54 -10.96 5.75
CA LEU A 116 9.09 -11.25 4.39
C LEU A 116 8.43 -12.62 4.29
N ILE A 117 9.05 -13.66 4.84
CA ILE A 117 8.53 -15.04 4.78
C ILE A 117 7.22 -15.16 5.56
N LYS A 118 7.12 -14.53 6.74
CA LYS A 118 5.89 -14.54 7.53
C LYS A 118 4.71 -13.99 6.73
N ASP A 119 4.90 -12.88 6.03
CA ASP A 119 3.85 -12.23 5.25
C ASP A 119 3.49 -13.01 3.97
N LEU A 120 4.33 -13.96 3.56
CA LEU A 120 4.15 -14.83 2.38
C LEU A 120 3.69 -16.26 2.72
N SER A 121 3.64 -16.63 4.00
CA SER A 121 3.22 -17.98 4.43
C SER A 121 1.70 -18.04 4.63
N PRO A 122 1.00 -19.04 4.05
CA PRO A 122 -0.45 -19.18 4.11
C PRO A 122 -1.00 -19.47 5.51
#